data_AF-A0A1G9Z566-F1
#
_entry.id   AF-A0A1G9Z566-F1
#
_cell.length_a   1.000
_cell.length_b   1.000
_cell.length_c   1.000
_cell.angle_alpha   90.00
_cell.angle_beta   90.00
_cell.angle_gamma   90.00
#
_symmetry.space_group_name_H-M   'P 1'
#
loop_
_entity.id
_entity.type
_entity.pdbx_description
1 polymer ?
#
loop_
_entity_poly.entity_id
_entity_poly.type
_entity_poly.pdbx_seq_one_letter_code
_entity_poly.pdbx_strand_id
1 'polypeptide(L)'
;MTTSFPPVTVDENFGVNTGSSYSYTRTVHLGPYTVQVRVQRSLRPHDSWAVAEILSADLTWTALAHTHSDSWFEHTTEPYGVNAKDELNEIADDLIRRVIAIIPRSTTVPQPTLDVIGALLAHTYGSTGERVITADDMRWAKEHGGPFRLLQRPDGSVLLTKAHRYDCPLLATAGAQVCDGLCQPVQSTAVPGCSPDAGSTR
;
A
#
# COMPACT_ATOMS: atom_id res chain seq x y z
N MET A 1 -3.07 21.37 6.01
CA MET A 1 -4.53 21.54 6.17
C MET A 1 -5.15 20.23 5.71
N THR A 2 -5.72 19.44 6.63
CA THR A 2 -6.38 18.18 6.29
C THR A 2 -7.79 18.50 5.85
N THR A 3 -8.06 18.45 4.54
CA THR A 3 -9.41 18.59 4.02
C THR A 3 -10.20 17.36 4.46
N SER A 4 -11.03 17.51 5.49
CA SER A 4 -11.95 16.44 5.91
C SER A 4 -13.11 16.42 4.92
N PHE A 5 -13.26 15.32 4.19
CA PHE A 5 -14.43 15.10 3.35
C PHE A 5 -15.50 14.46 4.22
N PRO A 6 -16.63 15.15 4.50
CA PRO A 6 -17.71 14.54 5.24
C PRO A 6 -18.27 13.35 4.44
N PRO A 7 -18.56 12.21 5.08
CA PRO A 7 -19.20 11.08 4.42
C PRO A 7 -20.57 11.49 3.91
N VAL A 8 -20.79 11.30 2.61
CA VAL A 8 -22.10 11.44 1.98
C VAL A 8 -22.60 10.06 1.61
N THR A 9 -23.66 9.59 2.25
CA THR A 9 -24.31 8.32 1.90
C THR A 9 -24.94 8.42 0.52
N VAL A 10 -24.62 7.46 -0.34
CA VAL A 10 -25.09 7.39 -1.73
C VAL A 10 -26.07 6.23 -1.90
N ASP A 11 -25.83 5.13 -1.21
CA ASP A 11 -26.67 3.94 -1.26
C ASP A 11 -26.66 3.21 0.08
N GLU A 12 -27.79 2.61 0.43
CA GLU A 12 -27.95 1.78 1.61
C GLU A 12 -28.84 0.59 1.29
N ASN A 13 -28.39 -0.59 1.69
CA ASN A 13 -29.17 -1.81 1.59
C ASN A 13 -29.07 -2.57 2.91
N PHE A 14 -30.19 -3.05 3.41
CA PHE A 14 -30.24 -3.85 4.62
C PHE A 14 -31.32 -4.91 4.49
N GLY A 15 -31.10 -6.04 5.13
CA GLY A 15 -32.03 -7.15 5.03
C GLY A 15 -31.82 -8.17 6.13
N VAL A 16 -32.90 -8.87 6.44
CA VAL A 16 -32.87 -10.06 7.28
C VAL A 16 -32.97 -11.26 6.35
N ASN A 17 -31.97 -12.14 6.40
CA ASN A 17 -31.99 -13.41 5.69
C ASN A 17 -32.68 -14.43 6.58
N THR A 18 -33.79 -14.99 6.08
CA THR A 18 -34.77 -15.83 6.79
C THR A 18 -34.16 -16.67 7.93
N GLY A 19 -34.23 -16.11 9.15
CA GLY A 19 -33.97 -16.79 10.43
C GLY A 19 -32.51 -17.11 10.79
N SER A 20 -31.52 -16.70 10.00
CA SER A 20 -30.12 -17.11 10.21
C SER A 20 -29.09 -15.99 10.18
N SER A 21 -29.42 -14.86 9.55
CA SER A 21 -28.53 -13.70 9.50
C SER A 21 -29.28 -12.43 9.18
N TYR A 22 -28.62 -11.30 9.40
CA TYR A 22 -29.00 -10.02 8.81
C TYR A 22 -27.76 -9.27 8.39
N SER A 23 -27.92 -8.40 7.41
CA SER A 23 -26.82 -7.65 6.82
C SER A 23 -27.19 -6.20 6.60
N TYR A 24 -26.15 -5.39 6.60
CA TYR A 24 -26.22 -3.98 6.29
C TYR A 24 -25.04 -3.60 5.40
N THR A 25 -25.37 -2.99 4.27
CA THR A 25 -24.42 -2.42 3.33
C THR A 25 -24.69 -0.93 3.21
N ARG A 26 -23.65 -0.12 3.35
CA ARG A 26 -23.70 1.34 3.15
C ARG A 26 -22.58 1.75 2.21
N THR A 27 -22.93 2.44 1.14
CA THR A 27 -21.96 3.04 0.22
C THR A 27 -21.92 4.55 0.45
N VAL A 28 -20.73 5.09 0.68
CA VAL A 28 -20.49 6.51 0.94
C VAL A 28 -19.45 7.08 -0.02
N HIS A 29 -19.60 8.36 -0.35
CA HIS A 29 -18.53 9.14 -0.96
C HIS A 29 -17.73 9.88 0.11
N LEU A 30 -16.40 9.76 0.01
CA LEU A 30 -15.40 10.47 0.81
C LEU A 30 -14.52 11.28 -0.14
N GLY A 31 -15.00 12.43 -0.61
CA GLY A 31 -14.29 13.21 -1.63
C GLY A 31 -14.24 12.46 -2.96
N PRO A 32 -13.06 12.13 -3.52
CA PRO A 32 -12.94 11.37 -4.77
C PRO A 32 -13.11 9.85 -4.58
N TYR A 33 -13.24 9.38 -3.34
CA TYR A 33 -13.26 7.96 -3.03
C TYR A 33 -14.69 7.46 -2.82
N THR A 34 -15.00 6.32 -3.43
CA THR A 34 -16.21 5.56 -3.12
C THR A 34 -15.85 4.44 -2.16
N VAL A 35 -16.53 4.38 -1.02
CA VAL A 35 -16.30 3.40 0.04
C VAL A 35 -17.58 2.63 0.28
N GLN A 36 -17.48 1.30 0.32
CA GLN A 36 -18.57 0.41 0.70
C GLN A 36 -18.23 -0.20 2.06
N VAL A 37 -19.17 -0.09 2.98
CA VAL A 37 -19.13 -0.81 4.25
C VAL A 37 -20.16 -1.91 4.19
N ARG A 38 -19.75 -3.11 4.57
CA ARG A 38 -20.60 -4.29 4.63
C ARG A 38 -20.43 -4.94 5.98
N VAL A 39 -21.57 -5.21 6.63
CA VAL A 39 -21.64 -5.87 7.92
C VAL A 39 -22.67 -6.99 7.82
N GLN A 40 -22.31 -8.18 8.30
CA GLN A 40 -23.20 -9.32 8.38
C GLN A 40 -23.12 -9.94 9.76
N ARG A 41 -24.27 -10.06 10.40
CA ARG A 41 -24.45 -10.80 11.65
C ARG A 41 -25.16 -12.11 11.36
N SER A 42 -24.45 -13.21 11.56
CA SER A 42 -24.97 -14.58 11.45
C SER A 42 -25.20 -15.16 12.85
N LEU A 43 -25.83 -16.33 12.97
CA LEU A 43 -26.03 -17.00 14.28
C LEU A 43 -24.74 -17.31 15.05
N ARG A 44 -23.59 -17.38 14.38
CA ARG A 44 -22.31 -17.73 15.00
C ARG A 44 -21.26 -16.64 14.79
N PRO A 45 -20.33 -16.43 15.75
CA PRO A 45 -19.31 -15.39 15.63
C PRO A 45 -18.41 -15.53 14.40
N HIS A 46 -17.99 -16.76 14.07
CA HIS A 46 -17.12 -17.02 12.93
C HIS A 46 -17.80 -16.85 11.56
N ASP A 47 -19.13 -16.85 11.53
CA ASP A 47 -19.93 -16.60 10.32
C ASP A 47 -20.31 -15.12 10.19
N SER A 48 -19.89 -14.28 11.15
CA SER A 48 -20.17 -12.84 11.19
C SER A 48 -18.93 -12.04 10.82
N TRP A 49 -19.11 -10.96 10.08
CA TRP A 49 -17.99 -10.18 9.56
C TRP A 49 -18.39 -8.73 9.32
N ALA A 50 -17.42 -7.83 9.40
CA ALA A 50 -17.59 -6.40 9.18
C ALA A 50 -16.35 -5.85 8.47
N VAL A 51 -16.56 -5.26 7.30
CA VAL A 51 -15.48 -4.78 6.42
C VAL A 51 -15.85 -3.44 5.79
N ALA A 52 -14.85 -2.59 5.65
CA ALA A 52 -14.93 -1.40 4.82
C ALA A 52 -13.93 -1.51 3.67
N GLU A 53 -14.43 -1.27 2.47
CA GLU A 53 -13.74 -1.46 1.21
C GLU A 53 -13.79 -0.17 0.40
N ILE A 54 -12.71 0.12 -0.32
CA ILE A 54 -12.63 1.26 -1.25
C ILE A 54 -12.71 0.75 -2.68
N LEU A 55 -13.42 1.48 -3.54
CA LEU A 55 -13.42 1.23 -4.97
C LEU A 55 -12.17 1.85 -5.60
N SER A 56 -11.29 1.03 -6.14
CA SER A 56 -10.11 1.49 -6.88
C SER A 56 -10.47 1.88 -8.32
N ALA A 57 -9.51 2.52 -9.01
CA ALA A 57 -9.69 3.02 -10.38
C ALA A 57 -9.96 1.92 -11.42
N ASP A 58 -9.56 0.68 -11.13
CA ASP A 58 -9.84 -0.52 -11.94
C ASP A 58 -11.20 -1.17 -11.61
N LEU A 59 -12.04 -0.50 -10.81
CA LEU A 59 -13.37 -0.94 -10.39
C LEU A 59 -13.36 -2.21 -9.53
N THR A 60 -12.31 -2.40 -8.72
CA THR A 60 -12.23 -3.48 -7.73
C THR A 60 -12.44 -2.94 -6.31
N TRP A 61 -13.08 -3.74 -5.45
CA TRP A 61 -13.25 -3.41 -4.04
C TRP A 61 -12.05 -3.93 -3.26
N THR A 62 -11.33 -3.03 -2.60
CA THR A 62 -10.16 -3.36 -1.78
C THR A 62 -10.45 -3.09 -0.31
N ALA A 63 -10.31 -4.10 0.54
CA ALA A 63 -10.51 -3.95 1.98
C ALA A 63 -9.49 -2.98 2.60
N LEU A 64 -9.98 -1.98 3.34
CA LEU A 64 -9.16 -1.00 4.06
C LEU A 64 -9.24 -1.16 5.57
N ALA A 65 -10.40 -1.56 6.09
CA ALA A 65 -10.59 -1.77 7.52
C ALA A 65 -11.51 -2.97 7.76
N HIS A 66 -11.20 -3.73 8.81
CA HIS A 66 -12.02 -4.82 9.30
C HIS A 66 -12.25 -4.65 10.80
N THR A 67 -13.39 -5.15 11.27
CA THR A 67 -13.69 -5.29 12.70
C THR A 67 -14.02 -6.75 12.97
N HIS A 68 -13.25 -7.37 13.86
CA HIS A 68 -13.47 -8.77 14.23
C HIS A 68 -14.81 -8.92 14.97
N SER A 69 -15.55 -9.99 14.69
CA SER A 69 -16.89 -10.22 15.25
C SER A 69 -16.92 -10.23 16.77
N ASP A 70 -15.87 -10.76 17.42
CA ASP A 70 -15.76 -10.78 18.90
C ASP A 70 -15.95 -9.42 19.58
N SER A 71 -15.70 -8.31 18.87
CA SER A 71 -15.83 -6.96 19.44
C SER A 71 -17.26 -6.40 19.44
N TRP A 72 -18.20 -7.02 18.73
CA TRP A 72 -19.57 -6.50 18.57
C TRP A 72 -20.65 -7.59 18.56
N PHE A 73 -20.29 -8.86 18.42
CA PHE A 73 -21.22 -9.97 18.29
C PHE A 73 -22.16 -10.11 19.50
N GLU A 74 -21.63 -10.03 20.72
CA GLU A 74 -22.41 -10.11 21.97
C GLU A 74 -23.26 -8.84 22.23
N HIS A 75 -22.99 -7.77 21.50
CA HIS A 75 -23.69 -6.48 21.62
C HIS A 75 -24.75 -6.27 20.54
N THR A 76 -24.95 -7.25 19.66
CA THR A 76 -25.94 -7.22 18.59
C THR A 76 -27.00 -8.27 18.81
N THR A 77 -28.25 -7.91 18.52
CA THR A 77 -29.39 -8.81 18.75
C THR A 77 -29.33 -10.04 17.82
N GLU A 78 -29.78 -11.19 18.31
CA GLU A 78 -29.91 -12.40 17.47
C GLU A 78 -30.86 -12.17 16.27
N PRO A 79 -30.74 -12.92 15.15
CA PRO A 79 -31.44 -12.66 13.87
C PRO A 79 -32.98 -12.87 13.84
N TYR A 80 -33.73 -12.43 14.86
CA TYR A 80 -35.18 -12.61 14.97
C TYR A 80 -35.89 -11.28 15.22
N GLY A 81 -36.65 -10.79 14.23
CA GLY A 81 -37.46 -9.57 14.36
C GLY A 81 -36.65 -8.27 14.50
N VAL A 82 -35.37 -8.30 14.14
CA VAL A 82 -34.44 -7.16 14.27
C VAL A 82 -34.53 -6.19 13.10
N ASN A 83 -34.28 -4.91 13.37
CA ASN A 83 -33.98 -3.94 12.31
C ASN A 83 -32.47 -3.97 12.04
N ALA A 84 -32.08 -4.62 10.93
CA ALA A 84 -30.68 -4.80 10.54
C ALA A 84 -29.91 -3.47 10.43
N LYS A 85 -30.58 -2.39 10.02
CA LYS A 85 -29.95 -1.07 9.92
C LYS A 85 -29.61 -0.54 11.31
N ASP A 86 -30.58 -0.50 12.21
CA ASP A 86 -30.41 0.11 13.53
C ASP A 86 -29.33 -0.63 14.35
N GLU A 87 -29.33 -1.97 14.28
CA GLU A 87 -28.36 -2.81 14.98
C GLU A 87 -26.92 -2.68 14.43
N LEU A 88 -26.75 -2.57 13.12
CA LEU A 88 -25.42 -2.57 12.48
C LEU A 88 -24.90 -1.16 12.18
N ASN A 89 -25.69 -0.12 12.44
CA ASN A 89 -25.35 1.25 12.11
C ASN A 89 -24.06 1.71 12.80
N GLU A 90 -23.92 1.45 14.10
CA GLU A 90 -22.76 1.90 14.87
C GLU A 90 -21.46 1.24 14.39
N ILE A 91 -21.53 -0.04 13.99
CA ILE A 91 -20.40 -0.78 13.43
C ILE A 91 -20.01 -0.16 12.08
N ALA A 92 -20.99 0.20 11.25
CA ALA A 92 -20.75 0.86 9.98
C ALA A 92 -20.13 2.25 10.17
N ASP A 93 -20.61 3.03 11.14
CA ASP A 93 -20.09 4.36 11.47
C ASP A 93 -18.64 4.30 11.99
N ASP A 94 -18.30 3.31 12.82
CA ASP A 94 -16.93 3.09 13.27
C ASP A 94 -15.98 2.77 12.11
N LEU A 95 -16.41 1.86 11.23
CA LEU A 95 -15.65 1.48 10.04
C LEU A 95 -15.43 2.68 9.09
N ILE A 96 -16.45 3.50 8.85
CA ILE A 96 -16.31 4.74 8.06
C ILE A 96 -15.31 5.68 8.72
N ARG A 97 -15.40 5.88 10.05
CA ARG A 97 -14.46 6.73 10.80
C ARG A 97 -13.01 6.25 10.64
N ARG A 98 -12.78 4.94 10.69
CA ARG A 98 -11.46 4.34 10.49
C ARG A 98 -10.96 4.51 9.07
N VAL A 99 -11.81 4.33 8.06
CA VAL A 99 -11.45 4.59 6.66
C VAL A 99 -11.10 6.07 6.43
N ILE A 100 -11.86 7.00 7.03
CA ILE A 100 -11.54 8.44 7.01
C ILE A 100 -10.19 8.72 7.67
N ALA A 101 -9.72 7.92 8.62
CA ALA A 101 -8.37 8.09 9.20
C ALA A 101 -7.25 7.55 8.30
N ILE A 102 -7.55 6.54 7.46
CA ILE A 102 -6.59 5.88 6.57
C ILE A 102 -6.42 6.67 5.26
N ILE A 103 -7.52 7.04 4.61
CA ILE A 103 -7.52 7.67 3.28
C ILE A 103 -6.67 8.97 3.21
N PRO A 104 -6.77 9.92 4.16
CA PRO A 104 -5.96 11.14 4.14
C PRO A 104 -4.46 10.90 4.34
N ARG A 105 -4.07 9.69 4.76
CA ARG A 105 -2.67 9.26 4.88
C ARG A 105 -2.20 8.42 3.69
N SER A 106 -3.12 8.06 2.80
CA SER A 106 -2.81 7.41 1.53
C SER A 106 -2.14 8.43 0.62
N THR A 107 -0.87 8.19 0.29
CA THR A 107 -0.16 8.97 -0.71
C THR A 107 -0.30 8.24 -2.05
N THR A 108 -0.76 8.94 -3.09
CA THR A 108 -0.73 8.39 -4.44
C THR A 108 0.73 8.21 -4.85
N VAL A 109 1.15 6.96 -4.96
CA VAL A 109 2.45 6.58 -5.50
C VAL A 109 2.30 6.50 -7.02
N PRO A 110 3.18 7.13 -7.83
CA PRO A 110 3.11 7.04 -9.28
C PRO A 110 3.11 5.58 -9.75
N GLN A 111 2.28 5.24 -10.74
CA GLN A 111 2.17 3.85 -11.25
C GLN A 111 3.53 3.20 -11.57
N PRO A 112 4.49 3.89 -12.22
CA PRO A 112 5.81 3.30 -12.46
C PRO A 112 6.57 2.90 -11.17
N THR A 113 6.31 3.59 -10.06
CA THR A 113 6.88 3.25 -8.75
C THR A 113 6.18 2.03 -8.15
N LEU A 114 4.86 1.92 -8.31
CA LEU A 114 4.12 0.71 -7.91
C LEU A 114 4.57 -0.51 -8.71
N ASP A 115 4.80 -0.37 -10.02
CA ASP A 115 5.29 -1.47 -10.87
C ASP A 115 6.67 -1.98 -10.40
N VAL A 116 7.56 -1.05 -10.03
CA VAL A 116 8.89 -1.37 -9.48
C VAL A 116 8.79 -2.08 -8.11
N ILE A 117 7.90 -1.62 -7.22
CA ILE A 117 7.66 -2.26 -5.92
C ILE A 117 7.06 -3.66 -6.12
N GLY A 118 6.09 -3.80 -7.03
CA GLY A 118 5.47 -5.08 -7.39
C GLY A 118 6.50 -6.07 -7.94
N ALA A 119 7.38 -5.63 -8.83
CA ALA A 119 8.48 -6.46 -9.35
C ALA A 119 9.45 -6.91 -8.23
N LEU A 120 9.76 -6.02 -7.28
CA LEU A 120 10.62 -6.35 -6.15
C LEU A 120 9.98 -7.38 -5.20
N LEU A 121 8.70 -7.22 -4.88
CA LEU A 121 7.94 -8.18 -4.07
C LEU A 121 7.84 -9.53 -4.77
N ALA A 122 7.52 -9.53 -6.07
CA ALA A 122 7.45 -10.74 -6.89
C ALA A 122 8.78 -11.49 -6.92
N HIS A 123 9.89 -10.77 -7.05
CA HIS A 123 11.23 -11.37 -7.05
C HIS A 123 11.63 -11.93 -5.69
N THR A 124 11.25 -11.27 -4.59
CA THR A 124 11.67 -11.65 -3.23
C THR A 124 10.78 -12.71 -2.60
N TYR A 125 9.47 -12.64 -2.85
CA TYR A 125 8.44 -13.41 -2.15
C TYR A 125 7.48 -14.16 -3.10
N GLY A 126 7.66 -14.06 -4.42
CA GLY A 126 6.74 -14.61 -5.42
C GLY A 126 5.58 -13.69 -5.75
N SER A 127 4.79 -14.04 -6.77
CA SER A 127 3.76 -13.17 -7.38
C SER A 127 2.60 -12.76 -6.47
N THR A 128 2.43 -13.40 -5.31
CA THR A 128 1.43 -13.05 -4.28
C THR A 128 2.09 -12.59 -2.98
N GLY A 129 3.35 -12.14 -3.05
CA GLY A 129 4.12 -11.73 -1.88
C GLY A 129 3.55 -10.50 -1.19
N GLU A 130 3.25 -10.62 0.10
CA GLU A 130 2.80 -9.53 0.96
C GLU A 130 3.85 -9.26 2.05
N ARG A 131 4.14 -7.98 2.32
CA ARG A 131 5.03 -7.59 3.42
C ARG A 131 4.58 -6.28 4.06
N VAL A 132 4.34 -6.31 5.36
CA VAL A 132 4.16 -5.10 6.17
C VAL A 132 5.55 -4.53 6.52
N ILE A 133 5.79 -3.28 6.13
CA ILE A 133 6.98 -2.51 6.53
C ILE A 133 6.58 -1.58 7.67
N THR A 134 7.15 -1.81 8.86
CA THR A 134 6.84 -1.04 10.06
C THR A 134 7.67 0.24 10.17
N ALA A 135 7.33 1.10 11.13
CA ALA A 135 8.12 2.29 11.43
C ALA A 135 9.54 1.98 11.91
N ASP A 136 9.73 0.86 12.62
CA ASP A 136 11.05 0.43 13.09
C ASP A 136 11.89 -0.14 11.94
N ASP A 137 11.27 -0.87 10.99
CA ASP A 137 11.95 -1.32 9.77
C ASP A 137 12.49 -0.11 8.97
N MET A 138 11.68 0.94 8.84
CA MET A 138 12.09 2.17 8.16
C MET A 138 13.21 2.89 8.91
N ARG A 139 13.13 2.97 10.24
CA ARG A 139 14.15 3.62 11.08
C ARG A 139 15.48 2.87 10.96
N TRP A 140 15.46 1.55 11.15
CA TRP A 140 16.64 0.71 11.03
C TRP A 140 17.26 0.84 9.63
N ALA A 141 16.46 0.80 8.56
CA ALA A 141 16.93 0.92 7.19
C ALA A 141 17.55 2.29 6.87
N LYS A 142 17.16 3.35 7.58
CA LYS A 142 17.72 4.71 7.47
C LYS A 142 19.01 4.86 8.26
N GLU A 143 19.10 4.23 9.42
CA GLU A 143 20.28 4.27 10.29
C GLU A 143 21.42 3.38 9.80
N HIS A 144 21.10 2.23 9.20
CA HIS A 144 22.06 1.19 8.84
C HIS A 144 22.24 1.01 7.33
N GLY A 145 21.38 1.63 6.51
CA GLY A 145 21.49 1.57 5.05
C GLY A 145 22.15 2.81 4.46
N GLY A 146 22.98 2.63 3.44
CA GLY A 146 23.39 3.75 2.59
C GLY A 146 22.26 4.21 1.66
N PRO A 147 22.49 5.30 0.91
CA PRO A 147 21.47 5.92 0.06
C PRO A 147 20.89 4.91 -0.92
N PHE A 148 19.57 4.84 -0.94
CA PHE A 148 18.81 4.09 -1.94
C PHE A 148 18.87 4.83 -3.27
N ARG A 149 19.14 4.09 -4.35
CA ARG A 149 19.17 4.62 -5.72
C ARG A 149 18.32 3.75 -6.63
N LEU A 150 17.59 4.44 -7.50
CA LEU A 150 16.84 3.85 -8.60
C LEU A 150 17.49 4.33 -9.89
N LEU A 151 17.91 3.38 -10.74
CA LEU A 151 18.54 3.66 -12.02
C LEU A 151 17.72 3.00 -13.13
N GLN A 152 17.16 3.82 -14.02
CA GLN A 152 16.48 3.35 -15.22
C GLN A 152 17.52 2.99 -16.29
N ARG A 153 17.35 1.84 -16.93
CA ARG A 153 18.22 1.37 -18.01
C ARG A 153 17.55 1.58 -19.38
N PRO A 154 18.34 1.71 -20.47
CA PRO A 154 17.80 1.92 -21.81
C PRO A 154 16.87 0.81 -22.33
N ASP A 155 16.99 -0.40 -21.78
CA ASP A 155 16.13 -1.55 -22.09
C ASP A 155 14.78 -1.54 -21.34
N GLY A 156 14.49 -0.48 -20.59
CA GLY A 156 13.28 -0.34 -19.78
C GLY A 156 13.35 -1.04 -18.42
N SER A 157 14.43 -1.77 -18.12
CA SER A 157 14.61 -2.37 -16.80
C SER A 157 15.03 -1.33 -15.76
N VAL A 158 14.76 -1.63 -14.49
CA VAL A 158 15.12 -0.75 -13.36
C VAL A 158 16.06 -1.49 -12.44
N LEU A 159 17.18 -0.85 -12.07
CA LEU A 159 18.10 -1.32 -11.04
C LEU A 159 17.80 -0.57 -9.73
N LEU A 160 17.46 -1.34 -8.69
CA LEU A 160 17.36 -0.85 -7.32
C LEU A 160 18.61 -1.25 -6.56
N THR A 161 19.29 -0.29 -5.95
CA THR A 161 20.51 -0.56 -5.20
C THR A 161 20.63 0.35 -4.00
N LYS A 162 21.38 -0.09 -3.00
CA LYS A 162 21.85 0.75 -1.90
C LYS A 162 23.38 0.76 -1.93
N ALA A 163 23.96 1.91 -1.63
CA ALA A 163 25.35 1.93 -1.20
C ALA A 163 25.46 1.32 0.21
N HIS A 164 26.60 0.73 0.55
CA HIS A 164 26.84 0.22 1.91
C HIS A 164 27.25 1.33 2.90
N ARG A 165 27.62 2.52 2.39
CA ARG A 165 27.87 3.77 3.15
C ARG A 165 27.47 4.99 2.32
N TYR A 166 27.26 6.13 2.97
CA TYR A 166 26.72 7.35 2.31
C TYR A 166 27.67 7.97 1.28
N ASP A 167 28.98 7.85 1.50
CA ASP A 167 30.08 8.40 0.71
C ASP A 167 30.72 7.36 -0.23
N CYS A 168 30.14 6.16 -0.39
CA CYS A 168 30.70 5.18 -1.30
C CYS A 168 30.41 5.55 -2.76
N PRO A 169 31.45 5.67 -3.62
CA PRO A 169 31.24 5.88 -5.04
C PRO A 169 30.75 4.61 -5.76
N LEU A 170 30.88 3.43 -5.14
CA LEU A 170 30.46 2.16 -5.72
C LEU A 170 29.02 1.82 -5.32
N LEU A 171 28.21 1.46 -6.33
CA LEU A 171 26.91 0.85 -6.12
C LEU A 171 27.15 -0.61 -5.70
N ALA A 172 26.66 -1.01 -4.53
CA ALA A 172 26.82 -2.40 -4.10
C ALA A 172 25.92 -3.28 -4.99
N THR A 173 26.52 -4.01 -5.92
CA THR A 173 25.88 -5.12 -6.60
C THR A 173 25.87 -6.32 -5.67
N ALA A 174 24.67 -6.78 -5.31
CA ALA A 174 24.36 -7.98 -4.55
C ALA A 174 25.56 -8.91 -4.26
N GLY A 175 26.20 -8.70 -3.10
CA GLY A 175 27.08 -9.69 -2.44
C GLY A 175 28.34 -10.19 -3.17
N ALA A 176 28.60 -9.84 -4.44
CA ALA A 176 29.68 -10.47 -5.21
C ALA A 176 31.04 -9.77 -5.06
N GLN A 177 31.04 -8.47 -4.73
CA GLN A 177 32.24 -7.74 -4.32
C GLN A 177 31.91 -6.92 -3.08
N VAL A 178 32.39 -7.38 -1.93
CA VAL A 178 32.44 -6.59 -0.72
C VAL A 178 33.35 -5.38 -1.03
N CYS A 179 32.84 -4.15 -0.97
CA CYS A 179 33.73 -2.99 -0.91
C CYS A 179 34.58 -3.20 0.34
N ASP A 180 35.88 -3.37 0.16
CA ASP A 180 36.90 -3.59 1.20
C ASP A 180 37.12 -2.36 2.10
N GLY A 181 36.28 -1.33 1.96
CA GLY A 181 36.38 -0.05 2.67
C GLY A 181 37.40 0.91 2.07
N LEU A 182 38.16 0.51 1.04
CA LEU A 182 39.21 1.30 0.39
C LEU A 182 38.73 1.99 -0.90
N CYS A 183 37.43 1.96 -1.16
CA CYS A 183 36.79 2.56 -2.33
C CYS A 183 37.11 4.06 -2.43
N GLN A 184 38.13 4.43 -3.22
CA GLN A 184 38.47 5.81 -3.54
C GLN A 184 37.54 6.33 -4.64
N PRO A 185 37.09 7.61 -4.57
CA PRO A 185 36.42 8.23 -5.71
C PRO A 185 37.37 8.19 -6.90
N VAL A 186 36.90 7.68 -8.04
CA VAL A 186 37.65 7.75 -9.30
C VAL A 186 37.89 9.23 -9.56
N GLN A 187 39.13 9.68 -9.37
CA GLN A 187 39.52 11.02 -9.81
C GLN A 187 39.25 11.05 -11.31
N SER A 188 38.46 12.04 -11.73
CA SER A 188 38.21 12.30 -13.15
C SER A 188 39.54 12.61 -13.82
N THR A 189 40.24 11.57 -14.27
CA THR A 189 41.35 11.72 -15.21
C THR A 189 40.71 12.11 -16.52
N ALA A 190 40.92 13.38 -16.89
CA ALA A 190 40.64 13.88 -18.22
C ALA A 190 41.05 12.85 -19.26
N VAL A 191 40.12 12.53 -20.18
CA VAL A 191 40.34 11.66 -21.33
C VAL A 191 41.57 12.18 -22.10
N PRO A 192 42.68 11.44 -22.19
CA PRO A 192 43.76 11.84 -23.07
C PRO A 192 43.34 11.48 -24.50
N GLY A 193 42.99 12.51 -25.28
CA GLY A 193 43.15 12.54 -26.73
C GLY A 193 42.36 11.53 -27.56
N CYS A 194 41.08 11.82 -27.81
CA CYS A 194 40.58 11.60 -29.17
C CYS A 194 41.26 12.64 -30.07
N SER A 195 42.32 12.23 -30.75
CA SER A 195 42.88 13.01 -31.86
C SER A 195 42.00 12.76 -33.09
N PRO A 196 41.40 13.79 -33.71
CA PRO A 196 40.83 13.64 -35.04
C PRO A 196 41.96 13.71 -36.06
N ASP A 197 42.08 12.69 -36.89
CA ASP A 197 42.90 12.72 -38.10
C ASP A 197 42.51 13.93 -38.96
N ALA A 198 43.51 14.75 -39.30
CA ALA A 198 43.46 15.63 -40.47
C ALA A 198 44.78 15.45 -41.23
N GLY A 199 44.72 14.66 -42.30
CA GLY A 199 45.82 14.49 -43.22
C GLY A 199 46.09 15.73 -44.08
N SER A 200 47.26 15.68 -44.71
CA SER A 200 47.66 16.35 -45.95
C SER A 200 47.99 17.85 -45.87
N THR A 201 49.27 18.19 -46.06
CA THR A 201 49.79 18.62 -47.37
C THR A 201 51.31 18.88 -47.32
N ARG A 202 52.00 18.30 -48.32
CA ARG A 202 53.35 18.58 -48.88
C ARG A 202 54.58 18.60 -47.98
#